data_AF-A0A0Q9YLL3-F1
#
_entry.id   AF-A0A0Q9YLL3-F1
#
_cell.length_a   1.000
_cell.length_b   1.000
_cell.length_c   1.000
_cell.angle_alpha   90.00
_cell.angle_beta   90.00
_cell.angle_gamma   90.00
#
_symmetry.space_group_name_H-M   'P 1'
#
loop_
_entity.id
_entity.type
_entity.pdbx_description
1 polymer ?
#
loop_
_entity_poly.entity_id
_entity_poly.type
_entity_poly.pdbx_seq_one_letter_code
_entity_poly.pdbx_strand_id
1 'polypeptide(L)'
;MHDEKDGDFGSSVIYKNVLQNMQDGVIAIASDGKIVTFNQAAANILMIKIEQYIGQHFTKIFSTLLLDPRNDELNDAILSAIYESKTAHHKDVKYYFNGLSKDLLVSSAALIIESEGASVKAGMIIVISDITQRQRLAHVQNLFGKYVDPSIANRLIEQSDHEIMKANRQVITVSFCDMHDFTSLCEILSPTMMEDLTNLFLSKMSRSVHKNKGVIDKFIGDSIMAFWGFPAAEGVNHSFYGCLTALDQVQCLAELNAEIKALLKLEDFSISLGIGVAAGELIVANVGSQERKNFTVLGNIVNLAARLVGVNKIYGTQVLVTDGVFNATYNEFEFREIDTIVVKGKEQHTTVYELLSLKGMLDESKRDFMACYAQGLQCYRNREWADAKSHFNKALELKADDKASHVMLGRIEEYRIHPPGESWGGVWVIDRK
;
A
#
# COMPACT_ATOMS: atom_id res chain seq x y z
N MET A 1 -69.30 -4.58 -32.37
CA MET A 1 -68.98 -3.29 -31.75
C MET A 1 -68.46 -3.64 -30.36
N HIS A 2 -67.19 -3.30 -30.08
CA HIS A 2 -66.43 -3.61 -28.85
C HIS A 2 -66.13 -5.13 -28.66
N ASP A 3 -64.91 -5.62 -28.41
CA ASP A 3 -63.69 -5.07 -27.80
C ASP A 3 -62.43 -5.72 -28.41
N GLU A 4 -61.53 -4.92 -28.97
CA GLU A 4 -60.13 -5.27 -29.24
C GLU A 4 -59.37 -3.95 -29.36
N LYS A 5 -58.84 -3.43 -28.25
CA LYS A 5 -57.83 -2.34 -28.17
C LYS A 5 -57.70 -1.92 -26.71
N ASP A 6 -56.85 -2.58 -25.92
CA ASP A 6 -56.35 -1.99 -24.66
C ASP A 6 -55.06 -2.64 -24.13
N GLY A 7 -54.62 -3.80 -24.66
CA GLY A 7 -53.41 -4.50 -24.19
C GLY A 7 -52.05 -3.93 -24.66
N ASP A 8 -52.00 -3.19 -25.76
CA ASP A 8 -50.74 -2.77 -26.41
C ASP A 8 -50.29 -1.34 -26.05
N PHE A 9 -51.20 -0.53 -25.50
CA PHE A 9 -50.91 0.86 -25.12
C PHE A 9 -50.06 0.97 -23.85
N GLY A 10 -50.28 0.09 -22.87
CA GLY A 10 -49.57 0.12 -21.58
C GLY A 10 -48.10 -0.30 -21.67
N SER A 11 -47.80 -1.36 -22.42
CA SER A 11 -46.43 -1.87 -22.64
C SER A 11 -45.58 -0.89 -23.46
N SER A 12 -46.17 -0.30 -24.51
CA SER A 12 -45.52 0.68 -25.37
C SER A 12 -45.16 1.99 -24.65
N VAL A 13 -46.07 2.50 -23.79
CA VAL A 13 -45.82 3.71 -23.00
C VAL A 13 -44.77 3.48 -21.93
N ILE A 14 -44.81 2.36 -21.21
CA ILE A 14 -43.79 2.00 -20.21
C ILE A 14 -42.41 1.86 -20.87
N TYR A 15 -42.32 1.11 -21.98
CA TYR A 15 -41.08 0.92 -22.72
C TYR A 15 -40.49 2.25 -23.20
N LYS A 16 -41.32 3.14 -23.75
CA LYS A 16 -40.89 4.47 -24.21
C LYS A 16 -40.41 5.35 -23.05
N ASN A 17 -41.10 5.32 -21.91
CA ASN A 17 -40.69 6.05 -20.71
C ASN A 17 -39.38 5.53 -20.11
N VAL A 18 -39.16 4.20 -20.12
CA VAL A 18 -37.89 3.61 -19.69
C VAL A 18 -36.75 4.12 -20.57
N LEU A 19 -36.86 3.98 -21.89
CA LEU A 19 -35.81 4.42 -22.82
C LEU A 19 -35.51 5.91 -22.78
N GLN A 20 -36.52 6.75 -22.49
CA GLN A 20 -36.34 8.20 -22.36
C GLN A 20 -35.61 8.62 -21.07
N ASN A 21 -35.76 7.84 -20.00
CA ASN A 21 -35.13 8.14 -18.71
C ASN A 21 -33.80 7.41 -18.48
N MET A 22 -33.41 6.49 -19.37
CA MET A 22 -32.10 5.85 -19.32
C MET A 22 -30.99 6.87 -19.53
N GLN A 23 -29.94 6.78 -18.71
CA GLN A 23 -28.70 7.54 -18.91
C GLN A 23 -27.80 6.92 -19.98
N ASP A 24 -27.92 5.60 -20.16
CA ASP A 24 -27.21 4.87 -21.20
C ASP A 24 -27.89 5.02 -22.56
N GLY A 25 -27.05 5.17 -23.58
CA GLY A 25 -27.50 5.18 -24.96
C GLY A 25 -27.93 3.80 -25.41
N VAL A 26 -29.10 3.67 -26.00
CA VAL A 26 -29.63 2.41 -26.52
C VAL A 26 -29.90 2.56 -28.00
N ILE A 27 -29.29 1.67 -28.80
CA ILE A 27 -29.48 1.56 -30.24
C ILE A 27 -29.92 0.13 -30.53
N ALA A 28 -31.11 -0.05 -31.10
CA ALA A 28 -31.57 -1.36 -31.57
C ALA A 28 -31.58 -1.39 -33.10
N ILE A 29 -31.01 -2.45 -33.67
CA ILE A 29 -30.92 -2.65 -35.12
C ILE A 29 -31.67 -3.95 -35.46
N ALA A 30 -32.61 -3.87 -36.41
CA ALA A 30 -33.33 -5.04 -36.91
C ALA A 30 -32.42 -5.99 -37.70
N SER A 31 -32.91 -7.20 -37.96
CA SER A 31 -32.20 -8.19 -38.78
C SER A 31 -31.89 -7.72 -40.21
N ASP A 32 -32.67 -6.77 -40.75
CA ASP A 32 -32.44 -6.12 -42.06
C ASP A 32 -31.42 -4.96 -42.01
N GLY A 33 -30.80 -4.72 -40.85
CA GLY A 33 -29.81 -3.67 -40.66
C GLY A 33 -30.38 -2.28 -40.43
N LYS A 34 -31.70 -2.11 -40.32
CA LYS A 34 -32.31 -0.80 -40.02
C LYS A 34 -32.34 -0.51 -38.53
N ILE A 35 -32.10 0.74 -38.17
CA ILE A 35 -32.19 1.21 -36.78
C ILE A 35 -33.66 1.35 -36.40
N VAL A 36 -34.09 0.57 -35.41
CA VAL A 36 -35.46 0.57 -34.90
C VAL A 36 -35.60 1.46 -33.66
N THR A 37 -34.58 1.47 -32.80
CA THR A 37 -34.55 2.29 -31.59
C THR A 37 -33.26 3.08 -31.57
N PHE A 38 -33.37 4.36 -31.23
CA PHE A 38 -32.24 5.23 -30.94
C PHE A 38 -32.71 6.24 -29.90
N ASN A 39 -32.37 6.02 -28.63
CA ASN A 39 -32.87 6.87 -27.55
C ASN A 39 -32.12 8.20 -27.44
N GLN A 40 -32.64 9.11 -26.61
CA GLN A 40 -32.05 10.45 -26.43
C GLN A 40 -30.65 10.40 -25.80
N ALA A 41 -30.40 9.46 -24.90
CA ALA A 41 -29.08 9.28 -24.31
C ALA A 41 -28.02 8.92 -25.36
N ALA A 42 -28.31 8.02 -26.31
CA ALA A 42 -27.39 7.68 -27.39
C ALA A 42 -27.05 8.90 -28.24
N ALA A 43 -28.05 9.74 -28.52
CA ALA A 43 -27.90 10.99 -29.25
C ALA A 43 -26.95 11.97 -28.53
N ASN A 44 -27.14 12.12 -27.23
CA ASN A 44 -26.35 13.02 -26.40
C ASN A 44 -24.91 12.51 -26.21
N ILE A 45 -24.73 11.19 -26.03
CA ILE A 45 -23.42 10.56 -25.84
C ILE A 45 -22.59 10.67 -27.13
N LEU A 46 -23.19 10.29 -28.27
CA LEU A 46 -22.56 10.34 -29.59
C LEU A 46 -22.61 11.74 -30.23
N MET A 47 -23.23 12.73 -29.58
CA MET A 47 -23.37 14.10 -30.09
C MET A 47 -23.98 14.20 -31.51
N ILE A 48 -24.92 13.30 -31.84
CA ILE A 48 -25.63 13.26 -33.13
C ILE A 48 -27.14 13.46 -32.97
N LYS A 49 -27.83 13.92 -34.02
CA LYS A 49 -29.29 14.18 -33.99
C LYS A 49 -30.11 12.92 -34.33
N ILE A 50 -31.08 12.56 -33.48
CA ILE A 50 -31.89 11.33 -33.57
C ILE A 50 -32.69 11.20 -34.88
N GLU A 51 -33.29 12.30 -35.31
CA GLU A 51 -34.31 12.36 -36.37
C GLU A 51 -33.79 11.88 -37.74
N GLN A 52 -32.48 11.78 -37.90
CA GLN A 52 -31.84 11.41 -39.17
C GLN A 52 -31.57 9.92 -39.32
N TYR A 53 -31.72 9.11 -38.26
CA TYR A 53 -31.20 7.74 -38.23
C TYR A 53 -32.25 6.65 -37.98
N ILE A 54 -33.38 6.94 -37.32
CA ILE A 54 -34.45 5.93 -37.16
C ILE A 54 -34.99 5.52 -38.54
N GLY A 55 -35.10 4.21 -38.77
CA GLY A 55 -35.52 3.60 -40.05
C GLY A 55 -34.46 3.60 -41.15
N GLN A 56 -33.31 4.24 -40.94
CA GLN A 56 -32.17 4.18 -41.86
C GLN A 56 -31.33 2.93 -41.59
N HIS A 57 -30.58 2.50 -42.60
CA HIS A 57 -29.59 1.44 -42.42
C HIS A 57 -28.46 1.91 -41.50
N PHE A 58 -27.99 1.03 -40.61
CA PHE A 58 -27.03 1.36 -39.55
C PHE A 58 -25.75 2.01 -40.09
N THR A 59 -25.33 1.64 -41.30
CA THR A 59 -24.15 2.19 -42.01
C THR A 59 -24.19 3.71 -42.15
N LYS A 60 -25.36 4.34 -42.05
CA LYS A 60 -25.48 5.80 -42.05
C LYS A 60 -24.93 6.44 -40.78
N ILE A 61 -25.07 5.81 -39.60
CA ILE A 61 -24.40 6.26 -38.37
C ILE A 61 -22.88 6.19 -38.57
N PHE A 62 -22.41 5.06 -39.11
CA PHE A 62 -21.00 4.87 -39.43
C PHE A 62 -20.49 5.90 -40.43
N SER A 63 -21.25 6.29 -41.44
CA SER A 63 -20.80 7.35 -42.38
C SER A 63 -20.53 8.70 -41.71
N THR A 64 -21.09 8.93 -40.51
CA THR A 64 -20.77 10.10 -39.68
C THR A 64 -19.60 9.81 -38.73
N LEU A 65 -19.52 8.62 -38.14
CA LEU A 65 -18.47 8.23 -37.19
C LEU A 65 -17.12 7.88 -37.84
N LEU A 66 -17.15 7.26 -39.03
CA LEU A 66 -16.00 6.88 -39.88
C LEU A 66 -15.29 8.07 -40.52
N LEU A 67 -15.85 9.28 -40.44
CA LEU A 67 -15.16 10.49 -40.90
C LEU A 67 -13.91 10.78 -40.07
N ASP A 68 -13.86 10.28 -38.84
CA ASP A 68 -12.70 10.38 -37.96
C ASP A 68 -12.06 9.00 -37.78
N PRO A 69 -10.86 8.75 -38.35
CA PRO A 69 -10.15 7.48 -38.22
C PRO A 69 -9.86 7.07 -36.77
N ARG A 70 -9.89 8.03 -35.83
CA ARG A 70 -9.68 7.73 -34.40
C ARG A 70 -10.83 6.95 -33.76
N ASN A 71 -11.97 6.84 -34.45
CA ASN A 71 -13.15 6.09 -34.00
C ASN A 71 -13.19 4.65 -34.51
N ASP A 72 -12.15 4.16 -35.20
CA ASP A 72 -12.13 2.82 -35.78
C ASP A 72 -12.39 1.72 -34.74
N GLU A 73 -11.85 1.85 -33.52
CA GLU A 73 -12.10 0.87 -32.45
C GLU A 73 -13.56 0.78 -32.01
N LEU A 74 -14.28 1.91 -31.99
CA LEU A 74 -15.72 1.99 -31.73
C LEU A 74 -16.50 1.39 -32.89
N ASN A 75 -16.08 1.67 -34.13
CA ASN A 75 -16.72 1.11 -35.32
C ASN A 75 -16.60 -0.42 -35.32
N ASP A 76 -15.40 -0.93 -35.06
CA ASP A 76 -15.14 -2.36 -34.94
C ASP A 76 -15.96 -3.00 -33.82
N ALA A 77 -16.07 -2.33 -32.66
CA ALA A 77 -16.88 -2.81 -31.54
C ALA A 77 -18.34 -3.05 -31.94
N ILE A 78 -18.90 -2.12 -32.72
CA ILE A 78 -20.29 -2.21 -33.20
C ILE A 78 -20.42 -3.20 -34.36
N LEU A 79 -19.44 -3.28 -35.27
CA LEU A 79 -19.46 -4.20 -36.41
C LEU A 79 -19.28 -5.66 -35.97
N SER A 80 -18.33 -5.95 -35.09
CA SER A 80 -18.16 -7.30 -34.51
C SER A 80 -19.46 -7.77 -33.88
N ALA A 81 -20.18 -6.90 -33.17
CA ALA A 81 -21.50 -7.23 -32.61
C ALA A 81 -22.57 -7.58 -33.66
N ILE A 82 -22.52 -6.94 -34.83
CA ILE A 82 -23.47 -7.20 -35.92
C ILE A 82 -23.23 -8.59 -36.53
N TYR A 83 -21.95 -8.91 -36.78
CA TYR A 83 -21.53 -10.11 -37.51
C TYR A 83 -21.34 -11.35 -36.62
N GLU A 84 -20.93 -11.19 -35.36
CA GLU A 84 -20.67 -12.30 -34.42
C GLU A 84 -21.94 -12.63 -33.62
N SER A 85 -22.81 -13.43 -34.25
CA SER A 85 -24.21 -13.66 -33.83
C SER A 85 -24.47 -14.42 -32.52
N LYS A 86 -23.46 -14.83 -31.73
CA LYS A 86 -23.64 -15.78 -30.62
C LYS A 86 -23.18 -15.34 -29.23
N THR A 87 -22.55 -14.17 -29.08
CA THR A 87 -21.99 -13.72 -27.80
C THR A 87 -22.33 -12.26 -27.52
N ALA A 88 -22.52 -11.92 -26.25
CA ALA A 88 -22.53 -10.52 -25.85
C ALA A 88 -21.08 -9.98 -25.92
N HIS A 89 -20.90 -8.81 -26.53
CA HIS A 89 -19.59 -8.14 -26.59
C HIS A 89 -19.60 -6.93 -25.68
N HIS A 90 -18.54 -6.75 -24.90
CA HIS A 90 -18.29 -5.58 -24.07
C HIS A 90 -16.90 -5.04 -24.41
N LYS A 91 -16.80 -3.76 -24.76
CA LYS A 91 -15.52 -3.14 -25.11
C LYS A 91 -15.48 -1.68 -24.65
N ASP A 92 -14.39 -1.31 -23.99
CA ASP A 92 -14.05 0.08 -23.69
C ASP A 92 -13.40 0.68 -24.93
N VAL A 93 -13.92 1.82 -25.40
CA VAL A 93 -13.45 2.49 -26.61
C VAL A 93 -13.39 4.01 -26.41
N LYS A 94 -12.45 4.66 -27.08
CA LYS A 94 -12.43 6.13 -27.15
C LYS A 94 -13.24 6.61 -28.34
N TYR A 95 -14.12 7.58 -28.08
CA TYR A 95 -14.91 8.25 -29.08
C TYR A 95 -14.48 9.72 -29.21
N TYR A 96 -14.21 10.15 -30.43
CA TYR A 96 -13.79 11.49 -30.78
C TYR A 96 -14.84 12.17 -31.66
N PHE A 97 -15.21 13.40 -31.29
CA PHE A 97 -16.13 14.21 -32.06
C PHE A 97 -15.86 15.70 -31.84
N ASN A 98 -15.72 16.46 -32.94
CA ASN A 98 -15.48 17.91 -32.91
C ASN A 98 -14.36 18.36 -31.94
N GLY A 99 -13.29 17.57 -31.81
CA GLY A 99 -12.15 17.86 -30.94
C GLY A 99 -12.34 17.47 -29.46
N LEU A 100 -13.52 16.99 -29.08
CA LEU A 100 -13.77 16.37 -27.77
C LEU A 100 -13.52 14.86 -27.83
N SER A 101 -13.17 14.27 -26.70
CA SER A 101 -13.05 12.82 -26.54
C SER A 101 -13.90 12.33 -25.37
N LYS A 102 -14.50 11.15 -25.52
CA LYS A 102 -15.20 10.42 -24.47
C LYS A 102 -14.68 8.99 -24.38
N ASP A 103 -14.63 8.47 -23.16
CA ASP A 103 -14.42 7.06 -22.91
C ASP A 103 -15.80 6.39 -22.81
N LEU A 104 -16.06 5.41 -23.69
CA LEU A 104 -17.35 4.74 -23.80
C LEU A 104 -17.20 3.26 -23.49
N LEU A 105 -18.13 2.71 -22.71
CA LEU A 105 -18.35 1.27 -22.63
C LEU A 105 -19.44 0.90 -23.64
N VAL A 106 -19.08 0.10 -24.64
CA VAL A 106 -20.00 -0.40 -25.66
C VAL A 106 -20.32 -1.85 -25.37
N SER A 107 -21.60 -2.11 -25.08
CA SER A 107 -22.13 -3.44 -24.84
C SER A 107 -23.09 -3.79 -25.96
N SER A 108 -23.08 -5.02 -26.44
CA SER A 108 -23.98 -5.45 -27.50
C SER A 108 -24.46 -6.87 -27.30
N ALA A 109 -25.71 -7.13 -27.72
CA ALA A 109 -26.32 -8.45 -27.62
C ALA A 109 -27.28 -8.68 -28.80
N ALA A 110 -27.37 -9.91 -29.28
CA ALA A 110 -28.36 -10.30 -30.26
C ALA A 110 -29.76 -10.33 -29.63
N LEU A 111 -30.76 -9.80 -30.34
CA LEU A 111 -32.17 -9.95 -29.97
C LEU A 111 -32.70 -11.22 -30.64
N ILE A 112 -33.14 -12.17 -29.83
CA ILE A 112 -33.65 -13.47 -30.27
C ILE A 112 -35.13 -13.53 -29.91
N ILE A 113 -35.97 -13.85 -30.89
CA ILE A 113 -37.39 -14.15 -30.68
C ILE A 113 -37.55 -15.66 -30.81
N GLU A 114 -38.21 -16.27 -29.83
CA GLU A 114 -38.62 -17.67 -29.90
C GLU A 114 -40.02 -17.75 -30.51
N SER A 115 -40.13 -18.44 -31.65
CA SER A 115 -41.41 -18.68 -32.31
C SER A 115 -41.46 -20.13 -32.78
N GLU A 116 -42.53 -20.84 -32.42
CA GLU A 116 -42.79 -22.23 -32.86
C GLU A 116 -41.61 -23.20 -32.68
N GLY A 117 -40.85 -23.07 -31.58
CA GLY A 117 -39.73 -23.95 -31.28
C GLY A 117 -38.42 -23.63 -32.03
N ALA A 118 -38.37 -22.53 -32.79
CA ALA A 118 -37.18 -22.02 -33.42
C ALA A 118 -36.77 -20.66 -32.83
N SER A 119 -35.49 -20.51 -32.50
CA SER A 119 -34.89 -19.23 -32.10
C SER A 119 -34.49 -18.43 -33.35
N VAL A 120 -35.20 -17.33 -33.63
CA VAL A 120 -34.93 -16.47 -34.78
C VAL A 120 -34.27 -15.17 -34.31
N LYS A 121 -33.14 -14.80 -34.91
CA LYS A 121 -32.50 -13.50 -34.65
C LYS A 121 -33.38 -12.38 -35.22
N ALA A 122 -34.00 -11.62 -34.33
CA ALA A 122 -34.83 -10.48 -34.67
C ALA A 122 -34.01 -9.19 -34.91
N GLY A 123 -32.81 -9.13 -34.32
CA GLY A 123 -31.94 -7.97 -34.45
C GLY A 123 -30.79 -8.01 -33.45
N MET A 124 -30.36 -6.83 -33.02
CA MET A 124 -29.42 -6.64 -31.92
C MET A 124 -29.75 -5.36 -31.16
N ILE A 125 -29.26 -5.32 -29.93
CA ILE A 125 -29.25 -4.13 -29.09
C ILE A 125 -27.80 -3.76 -28.77
N ILE A 126 -27.51 -2.47 -28.85
CA ILE A 126 -26.23 -1.87 -28.49
C ILE A 126 -26.53 -0.87 -27.39
N VAL A 127 -25.81 -0.99 -26.29
CA VAL A 127 -25.85 -0.09 -25.15
C VAL A 127 -24.51 0.63 -25.07
N ILE A 128 -24.54 1.95 -25.00
CA ILE A 128 -23.37 2.83 -24.94
C ILE A 128 -23.45 3.63 -23.65
N SER A 129 -22.49 3.44 -22.76
CA SER A 129 -22.38 4.19 -21.52
C SER A 129 -21.20 5.16 -21.58
N ASP A 130 -21.42 6.42 -21.21
CA ASP A 130 -20.34 7.40 -21.03
C ASP A 130 -19.63 7.18 -19.69
N ILE A 131 -18.42 6.63 -19.74
CA ILE A 131 -17.60 6.31 -18.57
C ILE A 131 -16.48 7.33 -18.35
N THR A 132 -16.44 8.42 -19.12
CA THR A 132 -15.37 9.44 -19.07
C THR A 132 -15.16 9.98 -17.65
N GLN A 133 -16.24 10.34 -16.95
CA GLN A 133 -16.14 10.84 -15.57
C GLN A 133 -15.66 9.77 -14.60
N ARG A 134 -16.12 8.52 -14.75
CA ARG A 134 -15.70 7.40 -13.90
C ARG A 134 -14.22 7.09 -14.08
N GLN A 135 -13.74 7.00 -15.33
CA GLN A 135 -12.32 6.78 -15.61
C GLN A 135 -11.44 7.94 -15.14
N ARG A 136 -11.89 9.19 -15.32
CA ARG A 136 -11.18 10.37 -14.82
C ARG A 136 -11.07 10.38 -13.30
N LEU A 137 -12.17 10.07 -12.59
CA LEU A 137 -12.16 9.95 -11.14
C LEU A 137 -11.25 8.81 -10.67
N ALA A 138 -11.31 7.64 -11.32
CA ALA A 138 -10.43 6.52 -11.01
C ALA A 138 -8.94 6.86 -11.27
N HIS A 139 -8.65 7.61 -12.34
CA HIS A 139 -7.29 8.08 -12.62
C HIS A 139 -6.81 9.09 -11.57
N VAL A 140 -7.64 10.05 -11.19
CA VAL A 140 -7.32 11.01 -10.12
C VAL A 140 -7.11 10.28 -8.80
N GLN A 141 -7.95 9.31 -8.45
CA GLN A 141 -7.79 8.47 -7.26
C GLN A 141 -6.49 7.67 -7.29
N ASN A 142 -6.13 7.09 -8.44
CA ASN A 142 -4.87 6.37 -8.62
C ASN A 142 -3.66 7.31 -8.45
N LEU A 143 -3.69 8.50 -9.05
CA LEU A 143 -2.65 9.51 -8.84
C LEU A 143 -2.59 9.95 -7.37
N PHE A 144 -3.73 10.19 -6.73
CA PHE A 144 -3.80 10.54 -5.31
C PHE A 144 -3.21 9.44 -4.43
N GLY A 145 -3.49 8.17 -4.76
CA GLY A 145 -2.95 6.99 -4.07
C GLY A 145 -1.43 6.82 -4.17
N LYS A 146 -0.77 7.51 -5.12
CA LYS A 146 0.71 7.59 -5.16
C LYS A 146 1.28 8.58 -4.15
N TYR A 147 0.46 9.51 -3.65
CA TYR A 147 0.88 10.56 -2.72
C TYR A 147 0.29 10.40 -1.32
N VAL A 148 -0.78 9.63 -1.17
CA VAL A 148 -1.46 9.33 0.09
C VAL A 148 -1.71 7.83 0.15
N ASP A 149 -1.47 7.20 1.31
CA ASP A 149 -1.74 5.78 1.47
C ASP A 149 -3.21 5.46 1.11
N PRO A 150 -3.47 4.42 0.29
CA PRO A 150 -4.82 4.07 -0.14
C PRO A 150 -5.82 3.90 1.01
N SER A 151 -5.35 3.44 2.17
CA SER A 151 -6.20 3.23 3.35
C SER A 151 -6.74 4.55 3.92
N ILE A 152 -5.92 5.62 3.85
CA ILE A 152 -6.32 6.97 4.25
C ILE A 152 -7.25 7.57 3.20
N ALA A 153 -6.89 7.44 1.91
CA ALA A 153 -7.69 7.98 0.81
C ALA A 153 -9.11 7.39 0.76
N ASN A 154 -9.24 6.05 0.89
CA ASN A 154 -10.53 5.37 0.87
C ASN A 154 -11.42 5.82 2.03
N ARG A 155 -10.87 5.98 3.24
CA ARG A 155 -11.63 6.50 4.38
C ARG A 155 -12.12 7.93 4.15
N LEU A 156 -11.27 8.81 3.62
CA LEU A 156 -11.66 10.18 3.29
C LEU A 156 -12.81 10.25 2.27
N ILE A 157 -12.96 9.23 1.41
CA ILE A 157 -14.06 9.13 0.44
C ILE A 157 -15.34 8.59 1.11
N GLU A 158 -15.21 7.63 2.02
CA GLU A 158 -16.35 6.90 2.63
C GLU A 158 -17.04 7.65 3.79
N GLN A 159 -16.32 8.45 4.57
CA GLN A 159 -16.87 9.15 5.73
C GLN A 159 -16.98 10.66 5.48
N SER A 160 -18.02 11.29 6.03
CA SER A 160 -18.12 12.76 6.06
C SER A 160 -16.92 13.36 6.81
N ASP A 161 -16.34 14.45 6.27
CA ASP A 161 -15.13 15.16 6.75
C ASP A 161 -14.99 15.29 8.29
N HIS A 162 -16.10 15.32 9.04
CA HIS A 162 -16.11 15.61 10.46
C HIS A 162 -15.58 14.51 11.40
N GLU A 163 -15.64 13.22 11.03
CA GLU A 163 -15.19 12.14 11.94
C GLU A 163 -13.68 11.87 11.83
N ILE A 164 -13.13 11.86 10.61
CA ILE A 164 -11.70 11.60 10.35
C ILE A 164 -10.82 12.77 10.84
N MET A 165 -11.38 13.98 10.91
CA MET A 165 -10.65 15.18 11.33
C MET A 165 -10.43 15.30 12.84
N LYS A 166 -11.11 14.51 13.69
CA LYS A 166 -10.88 14.57 15.14
C LYS A 166 -9.64 13.78 15.51
N ALA A 167 -8.73 14.44 16.24
CA ALA A 167 -7.59 13.78 16.85
C ALA A 167 -8.07 12.64 17.76
N ASN A 168 -7.55 11.43 17.54
CA ASN A 168 -7.91 10.24 18.30
C ASN A 168 -6.68 9.71 19.04
N ARG A 169 -6.80 9.54 20.36
CA ARG A 169 -5.74 8.97 21.20
C ARG A 169 -5.89 7.45 21.23
N GLN A 170 -4.86 6.74 20.80
CA GLN A 170 -4.89 5.29 20.63
C GLN A 170 -3.54 4.69 21.00
N VAL A 171 -3.55 3.46 21.51
CA VAL A 171 -2.34 2.63 21.61
C VAL A 171 -2.13 1.96 20.27
N ILE A 172 -1.03 2.29 19.59
CA ILE A 172 -0.72 1.79 18.25
C ILE A 172 0.78 1.51 18.12
N THR A 173 1.16 0.83 17.04
CA THR A 173 2.56 0.54 16.71
C THR A 173 3.03 1.43 15.56
N VAL A 174 4.26 1.93 15.67
CA VAL A 174 4.95 2.72 14.64
C VAL A 174 6.27 2.02 14.32
N SER A 175 6.65 2.03 13.05
CA SER A 175 7.93 1.52 12.56
C SER A 175 8.64 2.58 11.71
N PHE A 176 9.95 2.64 11.86
CA PHE A 176 10.85 3.28 10.92
C PHE A 176 11.75 2.22 10.29
N CYS A 177 11.88 2.24 8.97
CA CYS A 177 12.82 1.41 8.21
C CYS A 177 13.70 2.33 7.38
N ASP A 178 15.03 2.21 7.52
CA ASP A 178 15.99 3.14 6.92
C ASP A 178 17.21 2.39 6.38
N MET A 179 17.87 2.91 5.33
CA MET A 179 19.14 2.33 4.88
C MET A 179 20.28 2.83 5.76
N HIS A 180 21.19 1.93 6.14
CA HIS A 180 22.42 2.38 6.78
C HIS A 180 23.33 3.06 5.76
N ASP A 181 24.02 4.12 6.23
CA ASP A 181 25.05 4.84 5.47
C ASP A 181 24.56 5.52 4.18
N PHE A 182 23.26 5.84 4.10
CA PHE A 182 22.65 6.55 2.97
C PHE A 182 23.38 7.82 2.55
N THR A 183 23.78 8.66 3.52
CA THR A 183 24.54 9.88 3.23
C THR A 183 25.86 9.59 2.52
N SER A 184 26.57 8.53 2.92
CA SER A 184 27.80 8.09 2.25
C SER A 184 27.51 7.56 0.85
N LEU A 185 26.37 6.90 0.63
CA LEU A 185 25.94 6.48 -0.71
C LEU A 185 25.68 7.66 -1.64
N CYS A 186 25.07 8.74 -1.14
CA CYS A 186 24.84 9.98 -1.90
C CYS A 186 26.13 10.67 -2.36
N GLU A 187 27.25 10.46 -1.66
CA GLU A 187 28.56 11.02 -2.05
C GLU A 187 29.23 10.19 -3.16
N ILE A 188 28.88 8.91 -3.29
CA ILE A 188 29.56 7.96 -4.18
C ILE A 188 28.74 7.69 -5.45
N LEU A 189 27.40 7.67 -5.35
CA LEU A 189 26.50 7.37 -6.45
C LEU A 189 26.13 8.64 -7.24
N SER A 190 25.91 8.48 -8.55
CA SER A 190 25.33 9.54 -9.35
C SER A 190 23.88 9.82 -8.93
N PRO A 191 23.33 11.04 -9.15
CA PRO A 191 21.95 11.36 -8.79
C PRO A 191 20.91 10.38 -9.36
N THR A 192 21.07 9.94 -10.61
CA THR A 192 20.17 8.97 -11.24
C THR A 192 20.28 7.59 -10.59
N MET A 193 21.48 7.11 -10.30
CA MET A 193 21.68 5.85 -9.58
C MET A 193 21.10 5.90 -8.16
N MET A 194 21.21 7.05 -7.50
CA MET A 194 20.66 7.29 -6.18
C MET A 194 19.13 7.30 -6.19
N GLU A 195 18.52 7.93 -7.20
CA GLU A 195 17.07 7.89 -7.42
C GLU A 195 16.58 6.46 -7.67
N ASP A 196 17.23 5.73 -8.58
CA ASP A 196 16.89 4.34 -8.92
C ASP A 196 16.99 3.42 -7.69
N LEU A 197 18.07 3.53 -6.91
CA LEU A 197 18.27 2.80 -5.66
C LEU A 197 17.16 3.12 -4.66
N THR A 198 16.88 4.41 -4.44
CA THR A 198 15.87 4.86 -3.46
C THR A 198 14.49 4.36 -3.84
N ASN A 199 14.09 4.52 -5.11
CA ASN A 199 12.79 4.09 -5.59
C ASN A 199 12.63 2.56 -5.49
N LEU A 200 13.66 1.79 -5.82
CA LEU A 200 13.62 0.33 -5.68
C LEU A 200 13.52 -0.09 -4.21
N PHE A 201 14.35 0.49 -3.33
CA PHE A 201 14.31 0.22 -1.89
C PHE A 201 12.93 0.54 -1.30
N LEU A 202 12.45 1.77 -1.51
CA LEU A 202 11.16 2.22 -0.99
C LEU A 202 10.02 1.33 -1.50
N SER A 203 10.03 0.96 -2.78
CA SER A 203 9.01 0.08 -3.37
C SER A 203 9.00 -1.31 -2.72
N LYS A 204 10.17 -1.91 -2.51
CA LYS A 204 10.27 -3.26 -1.94
C LYS A 204 9.85 -3.29 -0.48
N MET A 205 10.32 -2.32 0.30
CA MET A 205 10.02 -2.23 1.73
C MET A 205 8.57 -1.83 2.00
N SER A 206 7.98 -0.98 1.15
CA SER A 206 6.56 -0.60 1.22
C SER A 206 5.64 -1.80 1.03
N ARG A 207 5.99 -2.73 0.13
CA ARG A 207 5.19 -3.95 -0.10
C ARG A 207 5.00 -4.75 1.19
N SER A 208 6.03 -4.88 2.01
CA SER A 208 5.94 -5.58 3.30
C SER A 208 5.00 -4.88 4.28
N VAL A 209 4.99 -3.54 4.29
CA VAL A 209 4.06 -2.74 5.11
C VAL A 209 2.61 -3.02 4.71
N HIS A 210 2.30 -2.90 3.41
CA HIS A 210 0.94 -3.12 2.90
C HIS A 210 0.48 -4.57 3.06
N LYS A 211 1.35 -5.54 2.77
CA LYS A 211 1.09 -6.98 2.98
C LYS A 211 0.63 -7.26 4.41
N ASN A 212 1.22 -6.56 5.38
CA ASN A 212 0.96 -6.71 6.80
C ASN A 212 0.05 -5.61 7.36
N LYS A 213 -0.85 -5.06 6.53
CA LYS A 213 -1.93 -4.14 6.96
C LYS A 213 -1.44 -2.84 7.61
N GLY A 214 -0.20 -2.45 7.35
CA GLY A 214 0.35 -1.18 7.80
C GLY A 214 -0.06 -0.04 6.87
N VAL A 215 -0.02 1.17 7.41
CA VAL A 215 -0.22 2.43 6.68
C VAL A 215 1.12 3.12 6.57
N ILE A 216 1.52 3.50 5.36
CA ILE A 216 2.70 4.35 5.17
C ILE A 216 2.27 5.79 5.44
N ASP A 217 2.85 6.42 6.46
CA ASP A 217 2.60 7.83 6.78
C ASP A 217 3.33 8.71 5.78
N LYS A 218 4.65 8.53 5.67
CA LYS A 218 5.49 9.28 4.72
C LYS A 218 6.84 8.61 4.48
N PHE A 219 7.47 9.06 3.41
CA PHE A 219 8.90 8.86 3.16
C PHE A 219 9.69 10.07 3.65
N ILE A 220 10.85 9.84 4.27
CA ILE A 220 11.76 10.88 4.77
C ILE A 220 13.16 10.57 4.23
N GLY A 221 13.47 11.08 3.04
CA GLY A 221 14.64 10.60 2.30
C GLY A 221 14.43 9.15 1.89
N ASP A 222 15.32 8.26 2.34
CA ASP A 222 15.21 6.81 2.23
C ASP A 222 14.43 6.13 3.35
N SER A 223 14.09 6.86 4.41
CA SER A 223 13.37 6.28 5.54
C SER A 223 11.88 6.14 5.23
N ILE A 224 11.30 4.99 5.60
CA ILE A 224 9.86 4.73 5.60
C ILE A 224 9.34 4.85 7.02
N MET A 225 8.41 5.78 7.24
CA MET A 225 7.61 5.83 8.46
C MET A 225 6.26 5.16 8.21
N ALA A 226 5.96 4.12 8.98
CA ALA A 226 4.70 3.39 8.90
C ALA A 226 4.08 3.19 10.29
N PHE A 227 2.77 2.95 10.32
CA PHE A 227 2.05 2.65 11.56
C PHE A 227 0.92 1.64 11.36
N TRP A 228 0.52 1.00 12.45
CA TRP A 228 -0.61 0.07 12.51
C TRP A 228 -1.63 0.61 13.51
N GLY A 229 -2.69 1.18 12.98
CA GLY A 229 -3.81 1.72 13.74
C GLY A 229 -4.93 2.18 12.82
N PHE A 230 -5.86 2.96 13.35
CA PHE A 230 -6.86 3.63 12.51
C PHE A 230 -6.15 4.48 11.43
N PRO A 231 -6.54 4.44 10.14
CA PRO A 231 -7.77 3.86 9.61
C PRO A 231 -7.71 2.38 9.16
N ALA A 232 -6.54 1.80 8.94
CA ALA A 232 -6.41 0.50 8.26
C ALA A 232 -6.48 -0.71 9.20
N ALA A 233 -6.06 -0.55 10.45
CA ALA A 233 -5.81 -1.65 11.38
C ALA A 233 -6.66 -1.53 12.67
N GLU A 234 -7.88 -1.00 12.56
CA GLU A 234 -8.80 -0.92 13.70
C GLU A 234 -9.16 -2.33 14.20
N GLY A 235 -8.93 -2.61 15.49
CA GLY A 235 -9.15 -3.93 16.09
C GLY A 235 -8.11 -5.01 15.74
N VAL A 236 -7.03 -4.64 15.05
CA VAL A 236 -5.96 -5.56 14.64
C VAL A 236 -4.86 -5.62 15.72
N ASN A 237 -4.16 -6.76 15.84
CA ASN A 237 -2.96 -6.87 16.67
C ASN A 237 -1.80 -6.05 16.05
N HIS A 238 -1.79 -4.75 16.31
CA HIS A 238 -0.90 -3.77 15.69
C HIS A 238 0.58 -4.09 15.92
N SER A 239 0.95 -4.57 17.11
CA SER A 239 2.34 -4.93 17.42
C SER A 239 2.77 -6.20 16.70
N PHE A 240 1.89 -7.20 16.60
CA PHE A 240 2.18 -8.42 15.83
C PHE A 240 2.49 -8.12 14.37
N TYR A 241 1.64 -7.32 13.70
CA TYR A 241 1.86 -6.97 12.30
C TYR A 241 3.07 -6.03 12.09
N GLY A 242 3.37 -5.16 13.05
CA GLY A 242 4.60 -4.38 13.05
C GLY A 242 5.84 -5.26 13.09
N CYS A 243 5.88 -6.25 13.98
CA CYS A 243 6.96 -7.25 14.05
C CYS A 243 7.05 -8.11 12.78
N LEU A 244 5.92 -8.59 12.27
CA LEU A 244 5.88 -9.40 11.06
C LEU A 244 6.40 -8.63 9.84
N THR A 245 6.06 -7.34 9.74
CA THR A 245 6.58 -6.45 8.70
C THR A 245 8.09 -6.30 8.79
N ALA A 246 8.63 -6.09 9.98
CA ALA A 246 10.07 -5.94 10.16
C ALA A 246 10.83 -7.22 9.77
N LEU A 247 10.30 -8.40 10.13
CA LEU A 247 10.87 -9.68 9.69
C LEU A 247 10.78 -9.87 8.18
N ASP A 248 9.64 -9.56 7.56
CA ASP A 248 9.46 -9.63 6.10
C ASP A 248 10.45 -8.69 5.36
N GLN A 249 10.67 -7.48 5.88
CA GLN A 249 11.62 -6.51 5.33
C GLN A 249 13.08 -7.01 5.41
N VAL A 250 13.47 -7.60 6.54
CA VAL A 250 14.79 -8.24 6.68
C VAL A 250 14.93 -9.43 5.73
N GLN A 251 13.90 -10.28 5.63
CA GLN A 251 13.95 -11.46 4.77
C GLN A 251 14.11 -11.11 3.30
N CYS A 252 13.46 -10.04 2.81
CA CYS A 252 13.56 -9.63 1.42
C CYS A 252 14.86 -8.87 1.08
N LEU A 253 15.70 -8.55 2.07
CA LEU A 253 16.93 -7.76 1.86
C LEU A 253 17.93 -8.47 0.93
N ALA A 254 18.03 -9.80 0.99
CA ALA A 254 18.92 -10.57 0.13
C ALA A 254 18.52 -10.46 -1.35
N GLU A 255 17.23 -10.63 -1.64
CA GLU A 255 16.68 -10.45 -2.99
C GLU A 255 16.81 -9.00 -3.47
N LEU A 256 16.52 -8.04 -2.59
CA LEU A 256 16.68 -6.62 -2.91
C LEU A 256 18.13 -6.28 -3.26
N ASN A 257 19.10 -6.78 -2.50
CA ASN A 257 20.52 -6.56 -2.80
C ASN A 257 20.92 -7.17 -4.16
N ALA A 258 20.38 -8.33 -4.54
CA ALA A 258 20.61 -8.90 -5.86
C ALA A 258 20.03 -8.03 -6.99
N GLU A 259 18.81 -7.49 -6.79
CA GLU A 259 18.17 -6.56 -7.74
C GLU A 259 18.95 -5.25 -7.87
N ILE A 260 19.44 -4.69 -6.76
CA ILE A 260 20.26 -3.47 -6.75
C ILE A 260 21.57 -3.69 -7.52
N LYS A 261 22.27 -4.82 -7.30
CA LYS A 261 23.50 -5.14 -8.03
C LYS A 261 23.27 -5.16 -9.55
N ALA A 262 22.18 -5.78 -9.99
CA ALA A 262 21.82 -5.85 -11.40
C ALA A 262 21.45 -4.47 -11.96
N LEU A 263 20.68 -3.67 -11.20
CA LEU A 263 20.24 -2.34 -11.59
C LEU A 263 21.41 -1.36 -11.73
N LEU A 264 22.30 -1.33 -10.75
CA LEU A 264 23.43 -0.39 -10.69
C LEU A 264 24.67 -0.89 -11.42
N LYS A 265 24.72 -2.18 -11.80
CA LYS A 265 25.88 -2.85 -12.42
C LYS A 265 27.15 -2.77 -11.55
N LEU A 266 26.98 -2.99 -10.24
CA LEU A 266 28.05 -2.99 -9.24
C LEU A 266 28.08 -4.35 -8.52
N GLU A 267 29.11 -5.17 -8.76
CA GLU A 267 29.12 -6.56 -8.25
C GLU A 267 29.32 -6.67 -6.73
N ASP A 268 30.10 -5.76 -6.14
CA ASP A 268 30.42 -5.73 -4.71
C ASP A 268 29.54 -4.76 -3.91
N PHE A 269 28.41 -4.34 -4.47
CA PHE A 269 27.51 -3.40 -3.81
C PHE A 269 26.42 -4.12 -3.01
N SER A 270 26.26 -3.76 -1.75
CA SER A 270 25.13 -4.21 -0.94
C SER A 270 24.79 -3.15 0.09
N ILE A 271 23.50 -3.03 0.39
CA ILE A 271 22.98 -2.18 1.44
C ILE A 271 22.64 -3.03 2.68
N SER A 272 22.65 -2.38 3.83
CA SER A 272 22.04 -2.87 5.06
C SER A 272 20.98 -1.88 5.53
N LEU A 273 20.10 -2.33 6.42
CA LEU A 273 18.99 -1.51 6.92
C LEU A 273 18.90 -1.59 8.44
N GLY A 274 18.27 -0.59 9.03
CA GLY A 274 17.89 -0.55 10.43
C GLY A 274 16.39 -0.32 10.56
N ILE A 275 15.73 -1.12 11.41
CA ILE A 275 14.31 -1.05 11.68
C ILE A 275 14.08 -0.80 13.17
N GLY A 276 13.34 0.26 13.47
CA GLY A 276 12.92 0.60 14.82
C GLY A 276 11.42 0.49 14.96
N VAL A 277 10.95 -0.41 15.83
CA VAL A 277 9.51 -0.62 16.09
C VAL A 277 9.18 -0.22 17.52
N ALA A 278 8.18 0.63 17.71
CA ALA A 278 7.72 1.03 19.03
C ALA A 278 6.19 0.99 19.12
N ALA A 279 5.69 0.64 20.30
CA ALA A 279 4.26 0.64 20.60
C ALA A 279 3.98 1.46 21.84
N GLY A 280 2.84 2.16 21.84
CA GLY A 280 2.38 2.92 22.98
C GLY A 280 1.33 3.94 22.58
N GLU A 281 0.96 4.80 23.53
CA GLU A 281 -0.09 5.78 23.33
C GLU A 281 0.37 6.94 22.43
N LEU A 282 -0.39 7.17 21.36
CA LEU A 282 -0.15 8.18 20.35
C LEU A 282 -1.45 8.88 19.97
N ILE A 283 -1.33 10.01 19.29
CA ILE A 283 -2.46 10.74 18.73
C ILE A 283 -2.43 10.55 17.21
N VAL A 284 -3.48 9.95 16.65
CA VAL A 284 -3.74 9.95 15.20
C VAL A 284 -4.52 11.21 14.88
N ALA A 285 -4.01 12.06 13.99
CA ALA A 285 -4.64 13.34 13.69
C ALA A 285 -4.32 13.83 12.27
N ASN A 286 -5.14 14.75 11.79
CA ASN A 286 -4.84 15.51 10.60
C ASN A 286 -4.11 16.81 10.97
N VAL A 287 -2.82 16.89 10.65
CA VAL A 287 -1.88 17.91 11.14
C VAL A 287 -1.34 18.72 9.97
N GLY A 288 -1.33 20.05 10.09
CA GLY A 288 -0.77 20.94 9.08
C GLY A 288 -1.46 22.31 9.04
N SER A 289 -1.20 23.07 7.97
CA SER A 289 -1.86 24.35 7.73
C SER A 289 -3.27 24.14 7.13
N GLN A 290 -4.01 25.23 6.90
CA GLN A 290 -5.29 25.14 6.19
C GLN A 290 -5.14 24.61 4.76
N GLU A 291 -4.00 24.89 4.13
CA GLU A 291 -3.73 24.58 2.72
C GLU A 291 -3.08 23.20 2.54
N ARG A 292 -2.38 22.69 3.57
CA ARG A 292 -1.70 21.40 3.53
C ARG A 292 -1.88 20.67 4.84
N LYS A 293 -2.53 19.52 4.74
CA LYS A 293 -2.96 18.68 5.86
C LYS A 293 -2.42 17.27 5.63
N ASN A 294 -1.73 16.73 6.63
CA ASN A 294 -1.22 15.36 6.62
C ASN A 294 -1.90 14.56 7.72
N PHE A 295 -2.54 13.46 7.33
CA PHE A 295 -3.03 12.48 8.29
C PHE A 295 -1.85 11.66 8.81
N THR A 296 -1.50 11.81 10.09
CA THR A 296 -0.23 11.32 10.65
C THR A 296 -0.41 10.96 12.13
N VAL A 297 0.62 10.37 12.72
CA VAL A 297 0.66 10.01 14.15
C VAL A 297 1.63 10.90 14.90
N LEU A 298 1.22 11.37 16.08
CA LEU A 298 1.99 12.29 16.93
C LEU A 298 2.21 11.70 18.31
N GLY A 299 3.44 11.80 18.80
CA GLY A 299 3.78 11.55 20.20
C GLY A 299 5.16 10.94 20.39
N ASN A 300 5.50 10.72 21.66
CA ASN A 300 6.85 10.33 22.07
C ASN A 300 7.28 8.93 21.62
N ILE A 301 6.35 8.08 21.21
CA ILE A 301 6.62 6.74 20.66
C ILE A 301 7.17 6.83 19.23
N VAL A 302 6.72 7.80 18.43
CA VAL A 302 7.24 8.05 17.07
C VAL A 302 8.74 8.36 17.12
N ASN A 303 9.12 9.29 18.00
CA ASN A 303 10.52 9.67 18.18
C ASN A 303 11.38 8.51 18.70
N LEU A 304 10.81 7.64 19.53
CA LEU A 304 11.51 6.47 20.06
C LEU A 304 11.80 5.46 18.95
N ALA A 305 10.79 5.12 18.14
CA ALA A 305 10.95 4.23 16.98
C ALA A 305 12.03 4.74 16.01
N ALA A 306 11.98 6.02 15.65
CA ALA A 306 12.98 6.63 14.75
C ALA A 306 14.40 6.50 15.28
N ARG A 307 14.60 6.67 16.59
CA ARG A 307 15.93 6.60 17.19
C ARG A 307 16.48 5.18 17.25
N LEU A 308 15.62 4.16 17.33
CA LEU A 308 16.06 2.76 17.34
C LEU A 308 16.80 2.38 16.05
N VAL A 309 16.56 3.06 14.93
CA VAL A 309 17.35 2.91 13.70
C VAL A 309 18.84 3.21 13.96
N GLY A 310 19.16 4.32 14.62
CA GLY A 310 20.54 4.63 15.00
C GLY A 310 21.12 3.66 16.04
N VAL A 311 20.27 3.16 16.95
CA VAL A 311 20.65 2.17 17.96
C VAL A 311 21.02 0.84 17.31
N ASN A 312 20.32 0.42 16.25
CA ASN A 312 20.67 -0.77 15.46
C ASN A 312 22.12 -0.72 15.00
N LYS A 313 22.57 0.43 14.48
CA LYS A 313 23.96 0.63 14.04
C LYS A 313 24.97 0.47 15.17
N ILE A 314 24.63 0.87 16.40
CA ILE A 314 25.50 0.74 17.58
C ILE A 314 25.70 -0.73 17.93
N TYR A 315 24.60 -1.49 18.08
CA TYR A 315 24.66 -2.89 18.50
C TYR A 315 24.82 -3.89 17.36
N GLY A 316 24.80 -3.43 16.10
CA GLY A 316 24.91 -4.28 14.90
C GLY A 316 23.71 -5.18 14.68
N THR A 317 22.54 -4.74 15.14
CA THR A 317 21.25 -5.43 14.92
C THR A 317 20.56 -4.85 13.68
N GLN A 318 19.56 -5.56 13.15
CA GLN A 318 18.75 -5.06 12.04
C GLN A 318 17.38 -4.56 12.51
N VAL A 319 16.80 -5.19 13.52
CA VAL A 319 15.48 -4.84 14.05
C VAL A 319 15.57 -4.69 15.55
N LEU A 320 15.23 -3.51 16.06
CA LEU A 320 15.04 -3.28 17.48
C LEU A 320 13.60 -2.90 17.76
N VAL A 321 13.07 -3.43 18.86
CA VAL A 321 11.74 -3.12 19.36
C VAL A 321 11.80 -2.61 20.79
N THR A 322 10.83 -1.79 21.18
CA THR A 322 10.68 -1.34 22.57
C THR A 322 10.03 -2.41 23.44
N ASP A 323 10.18 -2.27 24.76
CA ASP A 323 9.42 -2.99 25.79
C ASP A 323 7.91 -3.03 25.52
N GLY A 324 7.29 -1.93 25.07
CA GLY A 324 5.87 -1.90 24.70
C GLY A 324 5.50 -2.89 23.58
N VAL A 325 6.38 -3.11 22.61
CA VAL A 325 6.19 -4.10 21.54
C VAL A 325 6.42 -5.50 22.09
N PHE A 326 7.54 -5.70 22.80
CA PHE A 326 7.90 -6.99 23.39
C PHE A 326 6.79 -7.53 24.31
N ASN A 327 6.29 -6.71 25.24
CA ASN A 327 5.23 -7.10 26.16
C ASN A 327 3.93 -7.50 25.46
N ALA A 328 3.67 -6.92 24.28
CA ALA A 328 2.49 -7.24 23.48
C ALA A 328 2.66 -8.49 22.60
N THR A 329 3.90 -8.96 22.36
CA THR A 329 4.16 -9.99 21.34
C THR A 329 5.19 -11.07 21.74
N TYR A 330 5.57 -11.16 23.01
CA TYR A 330 6.61 -12.09 23.50
C TYR A 330 6.28 -13.58 23.30
N ASN A 331 5.00 -13.93 23.11
CA ASN A 331 4.56 -15.30 22.88
C ASN A 331 4.58 -15.68 21.38
N GLU A 332 4.65 -14.68 20.51
CA GLU A 332 4.51 -14.82 19.06
C GLU A 332 5.86 -14.78 18.33
N PHE A 333 6.87 -14.17 18.97
CA PHE A 333 8.19 -13.98 18.38
C PHE A 333 9.31 -14.39 19.36
N GLU A 334 10.50 -14.60 18.80
CA GLU A 334 11.73 -14.74 19.57
C GLU A 334 12.49 -13.42 19.60
N PHE A 335 12.91 -13.04 20.80
CA PHE A 335 13.61 -11.80 21.08
C PHE A 335 14.91 -12.07 21.82
N ARG A 336 15.92 -11.24 21.55
CA ARG A 336 17.10 -11.09 22.40
C ARG A 336 17.03 -9.74 23.09
N GLU A 337 16.99 -9.71 24.41
CA GLU A 337 17.15 -8.44 25.14
C GLU A 337 18.56 -7.90 24.91
N ILE A 338 18.67 -6.67 24.40
CA ILE A 338 19.95 -6.07 24.04
C ILE A 338 20.46 -5.20 25.18
N ASP A 339 19.65 -4.25 25.65
CA ASP A 339 20.09 -3.29 26.66
C ASP A 339 18.92 -2.49 27.26
N THR A 340 19.19 -1.79 28.36
CA THR A 340 18.34 -0.70 28.86
C THR A 340 19.02 0.64 28.62
N ILE A 341 18.42 1.45 27.76
CA ILE A 341 19.03 2.70 27.27
C ILE A 341 18.21 3.92 27.67
N VAL A 342 18.90 5.05 27.80
CA VAL A 342 18.28 6.38 27.77
C VAL A 342 18.62 7.01 26.43
N VAL A 343 17.58 7.29 25.66
CA VAL A 343 17.74 7.99 24.39
C VAL A 343 17.62 9.48 24.61
N LYS A 344 18.56 10.24 24.04
CA LYS A 344 18.69 11.70 24.19
C LYS A 344 17.34 12.44 24.22
N GLY A 345 17.15 13.29 25.22
CA GLY A 345 15.91 14.09 25.37
C GLY A 345 14.74 13.36 26.05
N LYS A 346 14.98 12.24 26.73
CA LYS A 346 14.03 11.61 27.66
C LYS A 346 14.72 11.31 29.00
N GLU A 347 13.94 11.33 30.08
CA GLU A 347 14.37 10.88 31.41
C GLU A 347 14.08 9.39 31.64
N GLN A 348 13.12 8.81 30.91
CA GLN A 348 12.70 7.41 31.08
C GLN A 348 13.63 6.43 30.36
N HIS A 349 14.02 5.40 31.10
CA HIS A 349 14.73 4.22 30.59
C HIS A 349 13.82 3.40 29.67
N THR A 350 14.37 2.86 28.60
CA THR A 350 13.67 1.91 27.72
C THR A 350 14.56 0.70 27.49
N THR A 351 14.02 -0.47 27.79
CA THR A 351 14.65 -1.74 27.39
C THR A 351 14.36 -1.99 25.92
N VAL A 352 15.41 -2.34 25.17
CA VAL A 352 15.34 -2.62 23.74
C VAL A 352 15.66 -4.09 23.48
N TYR A 353 14.87 -4.66 22.57
CA TYR A 353 14.94 -6.07 22.22
C TYR A 353 15.21 -6.20 20.73
N GLU A 354 16.13 -7.07 20.35
CA GLU A 354 16.29 -7.48 18.97
C GLU A 354 15.23 -8.51 18.61
N LEU A 355 14.48 -8.24 17.54
CA LEU A 355 13.50 -9.18 16.99
C LEU A 355 14.20 -10.12 16.02
N LEU A 356 14.13 -11.44 16.28
CA LEU A 356 14.92 -12.42 15.54
C LEU A 356 14.09 -13.26 14.57
N SER A 357 12.93 -13.75 15.01
CA SER A 357 12.09 -14.65 14.22
C SER A 357 10.71 -14.84 14.86
N LEU A 358 9.84 -15.58 14.18
CA LEU A 358 8.63 -16.13 14.79
C LEU A 358 8.96 -17.15 15.88
N LYS A 359 8.07 -17.30 16.86
CA LYS A 359 8.25 -18.26 17.96
C LYS A 359 8.58 -19.66 17.45
N GLY A 360 9.58 -20.30 18.05
CA GLY A 360 9.98 -21.67 17.73
C GLY A 360 10.79 -21.85 16.44
N MET A 361 11.13 -20.77 15.72
CA MET A 361 11.92 -20.85 14.48
C MET A 361 13.44 -20.68 14.69
N LEU A 362 13.90 -20.56 15.94
CA LEU A 362 15.32 -20.48 16.26
C LEU A 362 15.98 -21.85 16.36
N ASP A 363 17.10 -22.01 15.65
CA ASP A 363 18.00 -23.14 15.82
C ASP A 363 18.63 -23.18 17.23
N GLU A 364 19.17 -24.34 17.59
CA GLU A 364 19.75 -24.58 18.92
C GLU A 364 20.97 -23.70 19.20
N SER A 365 21.85 -23.53 18.20
CA SER A 365 23.04 -22.68 18.31
C SER A 365 22.69 -21.23 18.64
N LYS A 366 21.68 -20.66 17.98
CA LYS A 366 21.18 -19.30 18.30
C LYS A 366 20.59 -19.23 19.71
N ARG A 367 19.91 -20.28 20.18
CA ARG A 367 19.38 -20.33 21.55
C ARG A 367 20.49 -20.33 22.60
N ASP A 368 21.54 -21.12 22.40
CA ASP A 368 22.70 -21.15 23.30
C ASP A 368 23.44 -19.81 23.31
N PHE A 369 23.61 -19.20 22.13
CA PHE A 369 24.18 -17.87 21.99
C PHE A 369 23.39 -16.81 22.77
N MET A 370 22.07 -16.78 22.61
CA MET A 370 21.20 -15.84 23.33
C MET A 370 21.25 -16.06 24.84
N ALA A 371 21.29 -17.32 25.30
CA ALA A 371 21.40 -17.65 26.72
C ALA A 371 22.71 -17.14 27.31
N CYS A 372 23.83 -17.31 26.61
CA CYS A 372 25.13 -16.75 27.02
C CYS A 372 25.09 -15.22 27.08
N TYR A 373 24.52 -14.57 26.07
CA TYR A 373 24.38 -13.11 26.05
C TYR A 373 23.53 -12.60 27.23
N ALA A 374 22.37 -13.23 27.48
CA ALA A 374 21.46 -12.85 28.55
C ALA A 374 22.10 -12.98 29.95
N GLN A 375 22.86 -14.06 30.18
CA GLN A 375 23.65 -14.23 31.41
C GLN A 375 24.71 -13.13 31.56
N GLY A 376 25.42 -12.79 30.46
CA GLY A 376 26.38 -11.69 30.45
C GLY A 376 25.74 -10.35 30.79
N LEU A 377 24.56 -10.06 30.22
CA LEU A 377 23.79 -8.85 30.49
C LEU A 377 23.31 -8.78 31.95
N GLN A 378 22.90 -9.91 32.52
CA GLN A 378 22.51 -9.99 33.93
C GLN A 378 23.70 -9.71 34.87
N CYS A 379 24.84 -10.38 34.67
CA CYS A 379 26.06 -10.13 35.44
C CYS A 379 26.54 -8.67 35.28
N TYR A 380 26.45 -8.10 34.08
CA TYR A 380 26.78 -6.70 33.82
C TYR A 380 25.95 -5.75 34.68
N ARG A 381 24.64 -5.98 34.79
CA ARG A 381 23.74 -5.18 35.64
C ARG A 381 24.02 -5.35 37.13
N ASN A 382 24.45 -6.55 37.53
CA ASN A 382 24.89 -6.85 38.90
C ASN A 382 26.30 -6.35 39.23
N ARG A 383 27.03 -5.76 38.26
CA ARG A 383 28.44 -5.32 38.39
C ARG A 383 29.42 -6.48 38.60
N GLU A 384 29.04 -7.68 38.23
CA GLU A 384 29.86 -8.89 38.25
C GLU A 384 30.74 -8.92 36.99
N TRP A 385 31.70 -7.99 36.90
CA TRP A 385 32.44 -7.70 35.66
C TRP A 385 33.19 -8.90 35.08
N ALA A 386 33.75 -9.75 35.94
CA ALA A 386 34.49 -10.93 35.52
C ALA A 386 33.55 -11.97 34.88
N ASP A 387 32.41 -12.23 35.51
CA ASP A 387 31.41 -13.18 35.03
C ASP A 387 30.72 -12.66 33.76
N ALA A 388 30.36 -11.38 33.74
CA ALA A 388 29.82 -10.71 32.56
C ALA A 388 30.75 -10.85 31.36
N LYS A 389 32.05 -10.58 31.55
CA LYS A 389 33.08 -10.75 30.52
C LYS A 389 33.20 -12.21 30.06
N SER A 390 33.15 -13.17 30.99
CA SER A 390 33.18 -14.60 30.65
C SER A 390 32.00 -14.99 29.76
N HIS A 391 30.78 -14.59 30.12
CA HIS A 391 29.57 -14.92 29.37
C HIS A 391 29.52 -14.24 27.99
N PHE A 392 29.91 -12.97 27.86
CA PHE A 392 30.01 -12.32 26.55
C PHE A 392 31.07 -12.95 25.65
N ASN A 393 32.22 -13.38 26.20
CA ASN A 393 33.20 -14.12 25.40
C ASN A 393 32.67 -15.48 24.91
N LYS A 394 31.93 -16.22 25.76
CA LYS A 394 31.25 -17.45 25.33
C LYS A 394 30.21 -17.17 24.22
N ALA A 395 29.48 -16.06 24.30
CA ALA A 395 28.59 -15.65 23.23
C ALA A 395 29.37 -15.39 21.92
N LEU A 396 30.55 -14.76 22.01
CA LEU A 396 31.43 -14.52 20.86
C LEU A 396 32.09 -15.80 20.30
N GLU A 397 32.30 -16.83 21.12
CA GLU A 397 32.73 -18.15 20.62
C GLU A 397 31.65 -18.79 19.72
N LEU A 398 30.36 -18.55 20.03
CA LEU A 398 29.23 -19.03 19.24
C LEU A 398 28.92 -18.11 18.03
N LYS A 399 29.15 -16.81 18.17
CA LYS A 399 28.93 -15.80 17.11
C LYS A 399 29.98 -14.69 17.21
N ALA A 400 31.11 -14.87 16.51
CA ALA A 400 32.29 -14.02 16.62
C ALA A 400 32.08 -12.56 16.18
N ASP A 401 31.15 -12.33 15.26
CA ASP A 401 30.84 -11.02 14.68
C ASP A 401 29.74 -10.25 15.43
N ASP A 402 29.27 -10.76 16.59
CA ASP A 402 28.22 -10.09 17.37
C ASP A 402 28.70 -8.77 17.98
N LYS A 403 28.35 -7.67 17.30
CA LYS A 403 28.72 -6.31 17.71
C LYS A 403 28.13 -5.93 19.07
N ALA A 404 26.95 -6.43 19.44
CA ALA A 404 26.35 -6.15 20.74
C ALA A 404 27.23 -6.67 21.90
N SER A 405 27.76 -7.89 21.78
CA SER A 405 28.69 -8.46 22.76
C SER A 405 29.99 -7.65 22.87
N HIS A 406 30.55 -7.23 21.73
CA HIS A 406 31.74 -6.36 21.70
C HIS A 406 31.48 -5.00 22.37
N VAL A 407 30.32 -4.39 22.14
CA VAL A 407 29.92 -3.13 22.81
C VAL A 407 29.88 -3.31 24.32
N MET A 408 29.26 -4.39 24.81
CA MET A 408 29.16 -4.64 26.25
C MET A 408 30.53 -4.89 26.89
N LEU A 409 31.41 -5.65 26.21
CA LEU A 409 32.79 -5.85 26.66
C LEU A 409 33.57 -4.54 26.75
N GLY A 410 33.44 -3.65 25.76
CA GLY A 410 34.06 -2.33 25.78
C GLY A 410 33.61 -1.49 26.99
N ARG A 411 32.31 -1.53 27.30
CA ARG A 411 31.76 -0.82 28.48
C ARG A 411 32.21 -1.41 29.80
N ILE A 412 32.36 -2.74 29.89
CA ILE A 412 32.90 -3.39 31.08
C ILE A 412 34.31 -2.86 31.37
N GLU A 413 35.17 -2.74 30.35
CA GLU A 413 36.51 -2.19 30.53
C GLU A 413 36.48 -0.72 30.98
N GLU A 414 35.57 0.09 30.43
CA GLU A 414 35.37 1.48 30.86
C GLU A 414 34.95 1.57 32.34
N TYR A 415 33.96 0.76 32.76
CA TYR A 415 33.47 0.76 34.15
C TYR A 415 34.40 0.10 35.15
N ARG A 416 35.35 -0.73 34.71
CA ARG A 416 36.43 -1.19 35.59
C ARG A 416 37.38 -0.06 35.96
N ILE A 417 37.57 0.92 35.06
CA ILE A 417 38.43 2.09 35.30
C ILE A 417 37.63 3.20 36.00
N HIS A 418 36.38 3.42 35.58
CA HIS A 418 35.47 4.44 36.10
C HIS A 418 34.15 3.80 36.57
N PRO A 419 34.11 3.21 37.78
CA PRO A 419 32.93 2.53 38.27
C PRO A 419 31.71 3.45 38.33
N PRO A 420 30.53 2.98 37.90
CA PRO A 420 29.31 3.77 38.00
C PRO A 420 28.88 3.92 39.46
N GLY A 421 28.23 5.05 39.79
CA GLY A 421 27.75 5.34 41.14
C GLY A 421 26.81 4.28 41.71
N GLU A 422 26.63 4.22 43.03
CA GLU A 422 25.85 3.17 43.71
C GLU A 422 24.39 3.06 43.24
N SER A 423 23.79 4.16 42.76
CA SER A 423 22.42 4.21 42.24
C SER A 423 22.30 3.83 40.75
N TRP A 424 23.38 3.37 40.10
CA TRP A 424 23.34 2.99 38.69
C TRP A 424 22.54 1.71 38.47
N GLY A 425 21.41 1.83 37.79
CA GLY A 425 20.47 0.74 37.49
C GLY A 425 20.78 -0.03 36.20
N GLY A 426 22.04 -0.11 35.77
CA GLY A 426 22.42 -0.84 34.56
C GLY A 426 22.05 -0.13 33.25
N VAL A 427 21.85 1.18 33.30
CA VAL A 427 21.37 2.00 32.18
C VAL A 427 22.52 2.64 31.44
N TRP A 428 22.49 2.59 30.11
CA TRP A 428 23.42 3.32 29.27
C TRP A 428 22.80 4.57 28.64
N VAL A 429 23.48 5.71 28.75
CA VAL A 429 23.10 6.95 28.04
C VAL A 429 23.79 6.96 26.68
N ILE A 430 22.99 6.89 25.61
CA ILE A 430 23.54 6.98 24.26
C ILE A 430 23.85 8.45 23.97
N ASP A 431 25.11 8.84 24.20
CA ASP A 431 25.60 10.18 23.92
C ASP A 431 26.44 10.19 22.64
N ARG A 432 25.77 10.21 21.48
CA ARG A 432 26.38 10.63 20.21
C ARG A 432 25.40 11.48 19.40
N LYS A 433 25.99 12.46 18.71
CA LYS A 433 25.32 13.47 17.89
C LYS A 433 24.63 12.88 16.68
#